data_AF-A0A3B4X623-F1
#
_entry.id   AF-A0A3B4X623-F1
#
_cell.length_a   1.000
_cell.length_b   1.000
_cell.length_c   1.000
_cell.angle_alpha   90.00
_cell.angle_beta   90.00
_cell.angle_gamma   90.00
#
_symmetry.space_group_name_H-M   'P 1'
#
loop_
_entity.id
_entity.type
_entity.pdbx_description
1 polymer ?
#
loop_
_entity_poly.entity_id
_entity_poly.type
_entity_poly.pdbx_seq_one_letter_code
_entity_poly.pdbx_strand_id
1 'polypeptide(L)' 'MTEAELYTLYKGIYLPLSLHPPQSLKYYEDFTFRPDDIIIATYPKSGEFTVT' A
#
# COMPACT_ATOMS: atom_id res chain seq x y z
N MET A 1 -2.79 17.37 15.21
CA MET A 1 -2.27 16.34 14.30
C MET A 1 -1.50 17.04 13.20
N THR A 2 -0.21 16.74 13.07
CA THR A 2 0.69 17.27 12.04
C THR A 2 0.82 16.28 10.88
N GLU A 3 1.20 16.72 9.69
CA GLU A 3 1.36 15.81 8.53
C GLU A 3 2.38 14.70 8.79
N ALA A 4 3.42 14.98 9.57
CA ALA A 4 4.43 13.99 9.96
C ALA A 4 3.88 12.87 10.86
N GLU A 5 2.75 13.11 11.53
CA GLU A 5 2.04 12.10 12.33
C GLU A 5 1.08 11.25 11.47
N LEU A 6 0.73 11.73 10.27
CA LEU A 6 -0.26 11.08 9.38
C LEU A 6 0.39 10.33 8.23
N TYR A 7 1.52 10.82 7.72
CA TYR A 7 2.15 10.30 6.52
C TYR A 7 3.62 9.94 6.73
N THR A 8 4.07 8.93 6.00
CA THR A 8 5.48 8.59 5.84
C THR A 8 5.87 8.69 4.38
N LEU A 9 7.11 9.10 4.13
CA LEU A 9 7.70 9.08 2.80
C LEU A 9 8.40 7.73 2.60
N TYR A 10 7.87 6.91 1.71
CA TYR A 10 8.42 5.60 1.40
C TYR A 10 8.73 5.50 -0.08
N LYS A 11 10.00 5.28 -0.41
CA LYS A 11 10.51 5.24 -1.80
C LYS A 11 10.04 6.43 -2.67
N GLY A 12 9.92 7.62 -2.07
CA GLY A 12 9.47 8.85 -2.73
C GLY A 12 7.95 9.04 -2.82
N ILE A 13 7.15 8.14 -2.24
CA ILE A 13 5.68 8.21 -2.22
C ILE A 13 5.19 8.47 -0.79
N TYR A 14 4.22 9.36 -0.63
CA TYR A 14 3.56 9.59 0.66
C TYR A 14 2.51 8.51 0.93
N LEU A 15 2.67 7.80 2.04
CA LEU A 15 1.77 6.73 2.48
C LEU A 15 1.16 7.06 3.85
N PRO A 16 -0.15 6.79 4.07
CA PRO A 16 -0.77 6.98 5.37
C PRO A 16 -0.23 5.98 6.41
N LEU A 17 0.31 6.51 7.52
CA LEU A 17 0.93 5.73 8.59
C LEU A 17 -0.04 4.77 9.29
N SER A 18 -1.32 5.17 9.41
CA SER A 18 -2.35 4.37 10.09
C SER A 18 -2.66 3.06 9.36
N LEU A 19 -2.45 3.00 8.04
CA LEU A 19 -2.74 1.83 7.21
C LEU A 19 -1.48 1.09 6.76
N HIS A 20 -0.34 1.79 6.67
CA HIS A 20 0.93 1.24 6.23
C HIS A 20 2.03 1.39 7.29
N PRO A 21 1.93 0.68 8.43
CA PRO A 21 2.99 0.67 9.41
C PRO A 21 4.26 0.00 8.83
N PRO A 22 5.47 0.30 9.35
CA PRO A 22 6.73 -0.21 8.81
C PRO A 22 6.79 -1.74 8.65
N GLN A 23 6.12 -2.48 9.53
CA GLN A 23 6.05 -3.94 9.49
C GLN A 23 5.25 -4.43 8.27
N SER A 24 4.17 -3.74 7.90
CA SER A 24 3.38 -4.05 6.71
C SER A 24 4.16 -3.76 5.43
N LEU A 25 4.94 -2.67 5.41
CA LEU A 25 5.81 -2.35 4.28
C LEU A 25 6.91 -3.40 4.09
N LYS A 26 7.51 -3.88 5.20
CA LYS A 26 8.48 -4.98 5.14
C LYS A 26 7.84 -6.28 4.63
N TYR A 27 6.65 -6.62 5.10
CA TYR A 27 5.91 -7.78 4.59
C TYR A 27 5.63 -7.68 3.09
N TYR A 28 5.28 -6.49 2.59
CA TYR A 28 5.10 -6.25 1.16
C TYR A 28 6.38 -6.52 0.35
N GLU A 29 7.55 -6.13 0.86
CA GLU A 29 8.83 -6.41 0.20
C GLU A 29 9.21 -7.90 0.21
N ASP A 30 8.92 -8.58 1.32
CA ASP A 30 9.22 -10.00 1.52
C ASP A 30 8.13 -10.93 0.94
N PHE A 31 7.06 -10.37 0.38
CA PHE A 31 5.90 -11.13 -0.09
C PHE A 31 6.29 -12.06 -1.26
N THR A 32 6.04 -13.36 -1.09
CA THR A 32 6.31 -14.36 -2.11
C THR A 32 5.02 -14.70 -2.87
N PHE A 33 4.98 -14.33 -4.14
CA PHE A 33 3.89 -14.67 -5.04
C PHE A 33 3.89 -16.15 -5.41
N ARG A 34 2.69 -16.71 -5.55
CA ARG A 34 2.46 -18.02 -6.15
C ARG A 34 2.16 -17.85 -7.64
N PRO A 35 2.42 -18.89 -8.47
CA PRO A 35 2.15 -18.82 -9.90
C PRO A 35 0.70 -18.48 -10.27
N ASP A 36 -0.25 -18.88 -9.42
CA ASP A 36 -1.69 -18.74 -9.67
C ASP A 36 -2.31 -17.51 -8.99
N ASP A 37 -1.50 -16.66 -8.34
CA ASP A 37 -2.00 -15.46 -7.68
C ASP A 37 -2.44 -14.42 -8.72
N ILE A 38 -3.60 -13.81 -8.50
CA ILE A 38 -4.12 -12.71 -9.33
C ILE A 38 -3.95 -11.40 -8.56
N ILE A 39 -3.34 -10.40 -9.20
CA ILE A 39 -3.07 -9.09 -8.60
C ILE A 39 -3.93 -8.03 -9.28
N ILE A 40 -4.63 -7.22 -8.47
CA ILE A 40 -5.31 -6.01 -8.93
C ILE A 40 -4.49 -4.81 -8.47
N ALA A 41 -3.83 -4.13 -9.40
CA ALA A 41 -3.07 -2.91 -9.13
C ALA A 41 -3.85 -1.70 -9.64
N THR A 42 -4.20 -0.78 -8.75
CA THR A 42 -4.98 0.43 -9.09
C THR A 42 -4.37 1.67 -8.48
N TYR A 43 -4.63 2.82 -9.10
CA TYR A 43 -4.36 4.11 -8.47
C TYR A 43 -5.52 4.42 -7.51
N PRO A 44 -5.27 4.93 -6.30
CA PRO A 44 -6.34 5.22 -5.35
C PRO A 44 -7.48 6.03 -5.99
N LYS A 45 -8.72 5.55 -5.83
CA LYS A 45 -9.95 6.12 -6.40
C LYS A 45 -10.16 5.95 -7.91
N SER A 46 -9.36 5.14 -8.62
CA SER A 46 -9.53 4.89 -10.06
C SER A 46 -10.59 3.83 -10.43
N GLY A 47 -11.42 3.35 -9.49
CA GLY A 47 -12.52 2.43 -9.80
C GLY A 47 -12.50 1.06 -9.11
N GLU A 48 -11.81 0.91 -7.97
CA GLU A 48 -11.73 -0.35 -7.19
C GLU A 48 -13.10 -1.03 -6.96
N PHE A 49 -14.16 -0.24 -6.78
CA PHE A 49 -15.53 -0.72 -6.55
C PHE A 49 -16.17 -1.45 -7.75
N THR A 50 -15.66 -1.27 -8.98
CA THR A 50 -16.28 -1.82 -10.20
C THR A 50 -15.69 -3.17 -10.62
N VAL A 51 -14.56 -3.60 -10.04
CA VAL A 51 -13.81 -4.80 -10.48
C VAL A 51 -14.15 -6.07 -9.68
N THR A 52 -15.20 -6.04 -8.85
CA THR A 52 -15.64 -7.19 -8.04
C THR A 52 -16.86 -7.88 -8.64
#